data_AF-A0A0D6AVG9-F1
#
_entry.id   AF-A0A0D6AVG9-F1
#
_cell.length_a   1.000
_cell.length_b   1.000
_cell.length_c   1.000
_cell.angle_alpha   90.00
_cell.angle_beta   90.00
_cell.angle_gamma   90.00
#
_symmetry.space_group_name_H-M   'P 1'
#
loop_
_entity.id
_entity.type
_entity.pdbx_description
1 polymer ?
#
loop_
_entity_poly.entity_id
_entity_poly.type
_entity_poly.pdbx_seq_one_letter_code
_entity_poly.pdbx_strand_id
1 'polypeptide(L)'
;MISNFCFDMIDKYSKNRNNAESKTIYNNFFKGKLGEFVVKTRLGDIVNKVDYEKYGNGIDDGGIDLTLLKNPKIGIQVKTRTGNSMLDVNWYINKKEIEKNKLIVFMFIDKEIDIKNSQYQIILVGFLITLRIKSKDSISFKAKDLLYIGGIYDVLKHLEEKY
;
A
#
# COMPACT_ATOMS: atom_id res chain seq x y z
N MET A 1 0.80 10.98 14.11
CA MET A 1 0.85 9.50 13.97
C MET A 1 1.64 9.07 12.74
N ILE A 2 1.21 9.35 11.48
CA ILE A 2 1.99 8.99 10.27
C ILE A 2 3.33 9.72 10.19
N SER A 3 3.38 11.03 10.45
CA SER A 3 4.63 11.80 10.40
C SER A 3 5.68 11.29 11.39
N ASN A 4 5.26 10.90 12.60
CA ASN A 4 6.17 10.34 13.62
C ASN A 4 6.81 9.06 13.10
N PHE A 5 6.01 8.11 12.58
CA PHE A 5 6.50 6.89 11.94
C PHE A 5 7.51 7.19 10.82
N CYS A 6 7.27 8.22 10.00
CA CYS A 6 8.19 8.58 8.92
C CYS A 6 9.52 9.11 9.46
N PHE A 7 9.51 9.86 10.57
CA PHE A 7 10.75 10.28 11.25
C PHE A 7 11.49 9.10 11.87
N ASP A 8 10.79 8.12 12.44
CA ASP A 8 11.41 6.89 12.96
C ASP A 8 12.12 6.10 11.83
N MET A 9 11.54 6.08 10.62
CA MET A 9 12.18 5.47 9.46
C MET A 9 13.42 6.24 8.97
N ILE A 10 13.41 7.57 9.05
CA ILE A 10 14.61 8.36 8.75
C ILE A 10 15.75 7.99 9.70
N ASP A 11 15.47 7.91 10.99
CA ASP A 11 16.48 7.55 12.00
C ASP A 11 17.03 6.15 11.76
N LYS A 12 16.16 5.22 11.37
CA LYS A 12 16.54 3.84 11.05
C LYS A 12 17.46 3.74 9.83
N TYR A 13 17.16 4.48 8.75
CA TYR A 13 17.81 4.26 7.45
C TYR A 13 18.90 5.28 7.08
N SER A 14 18.73 6.57 7.41
CA SER A 14 19.72 7.61 7.07
C SER A 14 20.53 8.08 8.28
N LYS A 15 20.02 7.87 9.52
CA LYS A 15 20.65 8.30 10.79
C LYS A 15 20.92 9.81 10.92
N ASN A 16 20.61 10.61 9.89
CA ASN A 16 20.74 12.06 9.87
C ASN A 16 19.54 12.68 9.15
N ARG A 17 18.65 13.33 9.91
CA ARG A 17 17.39 13.89 9.41
C ARG A 17 17.53 15.08 8.46
N ASN A 18 18.71 15.67 8.32
CA ASN A 18 18.94 16.94 7.62
C ASN A 18 19.65 16.79 6.27
N ASN A 19 19.37 15.71 5.54
CA ASN A 19 19.92 15.49 4.20
C ASN A 19 18.82 15.19 3.15
N ALA A 20 19.18 15.25 1.86
CA ALA A 20 18.25 15.00 0.75
C ALA A 20 17.69 13.56 0.76
N GLU A 21 18.47 12.61 1.26
CA GLU A 21 18.07 11.21 1.42
C GLU A 21 16.92 11.07 2.43
N SER A 22 16.98 11.79 3.56
CA SER A 22 15.92 11.80 4.57
C SER A 22 14.60 12.31 4.05
N LYS A 23 14.61 13.35 3.20
CA LYS A 23 13.40 13.83 2.53
C LYS A 23 12.80 12.74 1.64
N THR A 24 13.65 12.02 0.91
CA THR A 24 13.23 10.92 0.03
C THR A 24 12.63 9.76 0.83
N ILE A 25 13.28 9.37 1.94
CA ILE A 25 12.81 8.35 2.87
C ILE A 25 11.45 8.75 3.44
N TYR A 26 11.34 9.96 4.02
CA TYR A 26 10.08 10.47 4.56
C TYR A 26 8.97 10.40 3.52
N ASN A 27 9.21 10.96 2.32
CA ASN A 27 8.20 11.05 1.28
C ASN A 27 7.71 9.67 0.83
N ASN A 28 8.61 8.67 0.74
CA ASN A 28 8.25 7.31 0.36
C ASN A 28 7.42 6.59 1.43
N PHE A 29 7.82 6.67 2.70
CA PHE A 29 7.07 6.04 3.79
C PHE A 29 5.74 6.75 4.05
N PHE A 30 5.72 8.07 4.02
CA PHE A 30 4.51 8.87 4.20
C PHE A 30 3.47 8.53 3.13
N LYS A 31 3.89 8.48 1.86
CA LYS A 31 3.04 8.07 0.73
C LYS A 31 2.44 6.68 0.93
N GLY A 32 3.25 5.70 1.33
CA GLY A 32 2.79 4.34 1.61
C GLY A 32 1.73 4.32 2.71
N LYS A 33 2.10 4.83 3.89
CA LYS A 33 1.25 4.83 5.10
C LYS A 33 -0.03 5.62 4.93
N LEU A 34 0.00 6.72 4.17
CA LEU A 34 -1.19 7.50 3.86
C LEU A 34 -2.18 6.68 3.01
N GLY A 35 -1.69 5.92 2.03
CA GLY A 35 -2.53 5.00 1.26
C GLY A 35 -3.15 3.91 2.13
N GLU A 36 -2.35 3.25 2.97
CA GLU A 36 -2.83 2.22 3.91
C GLU A 36 -3.93 2.76 4.84
N PHE A 37 -3.72 3.97 5.38
CA PHE A 37 -4.68 4.64 6.24
C PHE A 37 -6.01 4.88 5.52
N VAL A 38 -5.98 5.39 4.29
CA VAL A 38 -7.18 5.64 3.50
C VAL A 38 -7.91 4.34 3.19
N VAL A 39 -7.21 3.30 2.73
CA VAL A 39 -7.82 2.01 2.39
C VAL A 39 -8.47 1.38 3.63
N LYS A 40 -7.79 1.33 4.78
CA LYS A 40 -8.36 0.84 6.03
C LYS A 40 -9.61 1.63 6.43
N THR A 41 -9.56 2.96 6.32
CA THR A 41 -10.71 3.81 6.69
C THR A 41 -11.92 3.55 5.79
N ARG A 42 -11.70 3.33 4.49
CA ARG A 42 -12.79 3.05 3.53
C ARG A 42 -13.36 1.65 3.65
N LEU A 43 -12.51 0.65 3.90
CA LEU A 43 -12.94 -0.73 4.06
C LEU A 43 -13.51 -1.03 5.45
N GLY A 44 -13.25 -0.17 6.44
CA GLY A 44 -13.81 -0.31 7.78
C GLY A 44 -13.42 -1.65 8.41
N ASP A 45 -14.38 -2.31 9.06
CA ASP A 45 -14.16 -3.51 9.86
C ASP A 45 -14.04 -4.80 9.05
N ILE A 46 -13.96 -4.74 7.72
CA ILE A 46 -13.63 -5.93 6.92
C ILE A 46 -12.13 -6.26 6.95
N VAL A 47 -11.28 -5.28 7.29
CA VAL A 47 -9.81 -5.44 7.31
C VAL A 47 -9.19 -4.96 8.63
N ASN A 48 -8.04 -5.53 8.97
CA ASN A 48 -7.15 -5.08 10.04
C ASN A 48 -5.88 -4.46 9.46
N LYS A 49 -5.29 -3.53 10.22
CA LYS A 49 -3.90 -3.11 9.98
C LYS A 49 -2.95 -4.17 10.52
N VAL A 50 -1.87 -4.39 9.79
CA VAL A 50 -0.74 -5.15 10.33
C VAL A 50 -0.01 -4.26 11.33
N ASP A 51 0.16 -4.75 12.57
CA ASP A 51 0.87 -4.05 13.63
C ASP A 51 2.37 -4.26 13.48
N TYR A 52 3.09 -3.23 13.04
CA TYR A 52 4.53 -3.28 12.76
C TYR A 52 5.37 -3.51 14.03
N GLU A 53 4.87 -3.12 15.21
CA GLU A 53 5.63 -3.26 16.46
C GLU A 53 5.67 -4.71 16.94
N LYS A 54 4.65 -5.52 16.62
CA LYS A 54 4.62 -6.96 16.95
C LYS A 54 5.60 -7.82 16.15
N TYR A 55 6.12 -7.34 15.03
CA TYR A 55 7.10 -8.05 14.20
C TYR A 55 8.56 -7.60 14.48
N GLY A 56 8.82 -7.06 15.66
CA GLY A 56 10.10 -6.50 16.13
C GLY A 56 11.34 -7.41 16.12
N ASN A 57 11.32 -8.59 15.49
CA ASN A 57 12.45 -9.53 15.42
C ASN A 57 12.94 -9.82 13.99
N GLY A 58 12.97 -8.81 13.12
CA GLY A 58 13.66 -8.93 11.82
C GLY A 58 12.97 -9.81 10.78
N ILE A 59 11.68 -10.11 10.96
CA ILE A 59 10.87 -10.74 9.90
C ILE A 59 10.33 -9.60 9.04
N ASP A 60 11.05 -9.35 7.95
CA ASP A 60 10.65 -8.55 6.80
C ASP A 60 9.14 -8.71 6.51
N ASP A 61 8.35 -7.69 6.89
CA ASP A 61 6.91 -7.59 6.59
C ASP A 61 6.67 -7.87 5.09
N GLY A 62 7.66 -7.53 4.26
CA GLY A 62 7.90 -7.99 2.91
C GLY A 62 6.69 -7.88 2.02
N GLY A 63 5.86 -6.85 2.24
CA GLY A 63 4.72 -6.47 1.42
C GLY A 63 3.39 -7.10 1.82
N ILE A 64 2.94 -6.96 3.07
CA ILE A 64 1.51 -7.05 3.44
C ILE A 64 1.18 -5.84 4.32
N ASP A 65 0.20 -5.03 3.94
CA ASP A 65 -0.16 -3.81 4.68
C ASP A 65 -1.42 -3.99 5.54
N LEU A 66 -2.39 -4.75 5.02
CA LEU A 66 -3.66 -5.04 5.67
C LEU A 66 -3.95 -6.54 5.59
N THR A 67 -4.81 -7.04 6.47
CA THR A 67 -5.33 -8.40 6.42
C THR A 67 -6.84 -8.40 6.57
N LEU A 68 -7.54 -9.46 6.15
CA LEU A 68 -8.97 -9.58 6.47
C LEU A 68 -9.17 -9.76 7.98
N LEU A 69 -10.24 -9.15 8.52
CA LEU A 69 -10.53 -9.21 9.95
C LEU A 69 -10.76 -10.66 10.41
N LYS A 70 -11.64 -11.42 9.74
CA LYS A 70 -11.96 -12.79 10.17
C LYS A 70 -10.95 -13.84 9.69
N ASN A 71 -10.15 -13.52 8.67
CA ASN A 71 -9.08 -14.40 8.19
C ASN A 71 -7.77 -13.64 7.96
N PRO A 72 -6.95 -13.46 9.00
CA PRO A 72 -5.68 -12.73 8.90
C PRO A 72 -4.64 -13.35 7.95
N LYS A 73 -4.86 -14.58 7.44
CA LYS A 73 -3.99 -15.20 6.43
C LYS A 73 -4.16 -14.57 5.04
N ILE A 74 -5.25 -13.86 4.82
CA ILE A 74 -5.52 -13.16 3.57
C ILE A 74 -4.85 -11.79 3.64
N GLY A 75 -3.66 -11.70 3.05
CA GLY A 75 -2.89 -10.46 2.93
C GLY A 75 -3.43 -9.54 1.83
N ILE A 76 -3.38 -8.24 2.10
CA ILE A 76 -3.75 -7.16 1.20
C ILE A 76 -2.60 -6.15 1.18
N GLN A 77 -2.09 -5.85 -0.02
CA GLN A 77 -1.07 -4.82 -0.21
C GLN A 77 -1.73 -3.54 -0.72
N VAL A 78 -1.21 -2.40 -0.31
CA VAL A 78 -1.56 -1.08 -0.83
C VAL A 78 -0.35 -0.52 -1.60
N LYS A 79 -0.60 -0.02 -2.82
CA LYS A 79 0.42 0.55 -3.70
C LYS A 79 0.04 1.97 -4.05
N THR A 80 0.71 2.92 -3.40
CA THR A 80 0.46 4.35 -3.61
C THR A 80 1.51 4.96 -4.53
N ARG A 81 1.05 5.74 -5.53
CA ARG A 81 1.90 6.50 -6.43
C ARG A 81 1.47 7.96 -6.47
N THR A 82 2.45 8.81 -6.74
CA THR A 82 2.28 10.24 -7.00
C THR A 82 2.52 10.50 -8.49
N GLY A 83 1.95 11.58 -9.02
CA GLY A 83 2.21 12.04 -10.37
C GLY A 83 1.26 13.15 -10.79
N ASN A 84 1.44 13.69 -11.99
CA ASN A 84 0.58 14.75 -12.50
C ASN A 84 -0.76 14.22 -13.01
N SER A 85 -0.79 12.95 -13.46
CA SER A 85 -1.94 12.31 -14.08
C SER A 85 -1.95 10.83 -13.71
N MET A 86 -3.11 10.35 -13.26
CA MET A 86 -3.33 8.95 -12.88
C MET A 86 -3.14 7.98 -14.06
N LEU A 87 -3.38 8.43 -15.30
CA LEU A 87 -3.30 7.59 -16.49
C LEU A 87 -1.86 7.31 -16.94
N ASP A 88 -0.92 8.17 -16.52
CA ASP A 88 0.49 8.09 -16.91
C ASP A 88 1.34 7.33 -15.89
N VAL A 89 0.79 7.06 -14.71
CA VAL A 89 1.46 6.32 -13.66
C VAL A 89 1.46 4.82 -13.97
N ASN A 90 2.64 4.20 -13.81
CA ASN A 90 2.79 2.76 -13.77
C ASN A 90 2.97 2.31 -12.30
N TRP A 91 2.16 1.35 -11.90
CA TRP A 91 2.41 0.58 -10.68
C TRP A 91 3.19 -0.68 -11.03
N TYR A 92 4.07 -1.07 -10.12
CA TYR A 92 4.90 -2.25 -10.28
C TYR A 92 4.66 -3.17 -9.10
N ILE A 93 4.36 -4.43 -9.39
CA ILE A 93 4.26 -5.48 -8.37
C ILE A 93 5.29 -6.56 -8.66
N ASN A 94 5.94 -7.07 -7.63
CA ASN A 94 6.90 -8.16 -7.76
C ASN A 94 6.28 -9.51 -7.36
N LYS A 95 6.99 -10.60 -7.64
CA LYS A 95 6.57 -11.97 -7.34
C LYS A 95 6.21 -12.18 -5.85
N LYS A 96 7.03 -11.64 -4.94
CA LYS A 96 6.81 -11.77 -3.49
C LYS A 96 5.51 -11.09 -3.05
N GLU A 97 5.21 -9.93 -3.61
CA GLU A 97 3.94 -9.22 -3.36
C GLU A 97 2.73 -10.01 -3.90
N ILE A 98 2.86 -10.64 -5.07
CA ILE A 98 1.82 -11.51 -5.63
C ILE A 98 1.58 -12.74 -4.75
N GLU A 99 2.64 -13.36 -4.23
CA GLU A 99 2.57 -14.58 -3.44
C GLU A 99 2.00 -14.35 -2.04
N LYS A 100 2.37 -13.22 -1.40
CA LYS A 100 1.96 -12.90 -0.03
C LYS A 100 0.55 -12.34 0.09
N ASN A 101 0.03 -11.70 -0.96
CA ASN A 101 -1.26 -11.04 -0.91
C ASN A 101 -2.26 -11.77 -1.79
N LYS A 102 -3.54 -11.75 -1.42
CA LYS A 102 -4.65 -12.17 -2.31
C LYS A 102 -5.21 -11.00 -3.10
N LEU A 103 -4.99 -9.78 -2.62
CA LEU A 103 -5.48 -8.55 -3.23
C LEU A 103 -4.44 -7.44 -3.14
N ILE A 104 -4.32 -6.64 -4.19
CA ILE A 104 -3.47 -5.44 -4.21
C ILE A 104 -4.34 -4.25 -4.58
N VAL A 105 -4.36 -3.22 -3.73
CA VAL A 105 -5.10 -1.97 -3.92
C VAL A 105 -4.16 -0.89 -4.44
N PHE A 106 -4.60 -0.17 -5.47
CA PHE A 106 -3.79 0.88 -6.09
C PHE A 106 -4.37 2.26 -5.78
N MET A 107 -3.52 3.12 -5.22
CA MET A 107 -3.84 4.48 -4.83
C MET A 107 -3.02 5.47 -5.67
N PHE A 108 -3.62 6.61 -5.96
CA PHE A 108 -2.98 7.73 -6.64
C PHE A 108 -3.10 9.01 -5.79
N ILE A 109 -2.04 9.80 -5.77
CA ILE A 109 -2.00 11.13 -5.17
C ILE A 109 -1.61 12.11 -6.26
N ASP A 110 -2.40 13.17 -6.43
CA ASP A 110 -2.29 14.16 -7.51
C ASP A 110 -1.06 15.07 -7.43
N LYS A 111 -0.31 15.00 -6.33
CA LYS A 111 0.85 15.85 -6.04
C LYS A 111 1.94 15.06 -5.33
N GLU A 112 3.17 15.50 -5.52
CA GLU A 112 4.31 14.99 -4.75
C GLU A 112 4.16 15.28 -3.26
N ILE A 113 4.66 14.36 -2.44
CA ILE A 113 4.64 14.52 -0.98
C ILE A 113 5.61 15.64 -0.58
N ASP A 114 5.14 16.53 0.28
CA ASP A 114 5.96 17.54 0.92
C ASP A 114 5.63 17.60 2.41
N ILE A 115 6.65 17.53 3.27
CA ILE A 115 6.53 17.70 4.71
C ILE A 115 5.74 18.96 5.09
N LYS A 116 5.82 20.02 4.28
CA LYS A 116 5.12 21.28 4.55
C LYS A 116 3.64 21.25 4.15
N ASN A 117 3.25 20.33 3.28
CA ASN A 117 1.88 20.20 2.80
C ASN A 117 1.11 19.20 3.67
N SER A 118 -0.07 19.61 4.14
CA SER A 118 -0.95 18.78 4.96
C SER A 118 -2.19 18.27 4.22
N GLN A 119 -2.42 18.74 2.99
CA GLN A 119 -3.61 18.41 2.20
C GLN A 119 -3.22 17.70 0.91
N TYR A 120 -3.79 16.51 0.71
CA TYR A 120 -3.55 15.66 -0.44
C TYR A 120 -4.88 15.15 -0.98
N GLN A 121 -5.07 15.21 -2.29
CA GLN A 121 -6.18 14.50 -2.92
C GLN A 121 -5.72 13.09 -3.23
N ILE A 122 -6.43 12.12 -2.66
CA ILE A 122 -6.08 10.71 -2.76
C ILE A 122 -7.22 10.00 -3.46
N ILE A 123 -6.89 9.35 -4.57
CA ILE A 123 -7.83 8.63 -5.41
C ILE A 123 -7.56 7.13 -5.26
N LEU A 124 -8.63 6.38 -5.00
CA LEU A 124 -8.61 4.93 -5.07
C LEU A 124 -8.82 4.54 -6.53
N VAL A 125 -7.77 4.05 -7.19
CA VAL A 125 -7.76 3.82 -8.65
C VAL A 125 -8.45 2.52 -9.00
N GLY A 126 -8.15 1.46 -8.26
CA GLY A 126 -8.66 0.11 -8.54
C GLY A 126 -7.88 -0.93 -7.77
N PHE A 127 -8.09 -2.21 -8.11
CA PHE A 127 -7.42 -3.32 -7.45
C PHE A 127 -7.13 -4.49 -8.40
N LEU A 128 -6.31 -5.43 -7.93
CA LEU A 128 -6.05 -6.71 -8.59
C LEU A 128 -6.25 -7.86 -7.61
N ILE A 129 -6.74 -8.98 -8.13
CA ILE A 129 -6.77 -10.27 -7.43
C ILE A 129 -5.55 -11.07 -7.89
N THR A 130 -4.68 -11.43 -6.95
CA THR A 130 -3.37 -12.04 -7.28
C THR A 130 -3.48 -13.52 -7.64
N LEU A 131 -4.56 -14.21 -7.24
CA LEU A 131 -4.76 -15.65 -7.41
C LEU A 131 -4.56 -16.15 -8.85
N ARG A 132 -4.73 -15.29 -9.85
CA ARG A 132 -4.60 -15.63 -11.28
C ARG A 132 -3.37 -15.02 -11.95
N ILE A 133 -2.57 -14.26 -11.21
CA ILE A 133 -1.37 -13.62 -11.75
C ILE A 133 -0.21 -14.62 -11.62
N LYS A 134 0.28 -15.13 -12.75
CA LYS A 134 1.48 -15.96 -12.82
C LYS A 134 2.59 -15.13 -13.44
N SER A 135 3.61 -14.77 -12.66
CA SER A 135 4.81 -14.11 -13.17
C SER A 135 6.06 -14.59 -12.44
N LYS A 136 7.16 -14.68 -13.19
CA LYS A 136 8.50 -14.93 -12.64
C LYS A 136 9.19 -13.62 -12.23
N ASP A 137 8.77 -12.50 -12.84
CA ASP A 137 9.38 -11.17 -12.71
C ASP A 137 8.36 -10.13 -12.22
N SER A 138 8.83 -8.88 -12.07
CA SER A 138 7.94 -7.76 -11.79
C SER A 138 7.02 -7.45 -12.97
N ILE A 139 5.75 -7.19 -12.68
CA ILE A 139 4.74 -6.78 -13.67
C ILE A 139 4.37 -5.32 -13.44
N SER A 140 4.22 -4.57 -14.52
CA SER A 140 3.72 -3.20 -14.50
C SER A 140 2.24 -3.13 -14.89
N PHE A 141 1.47 -2.29 -14.19
CA PHE A 141 0.07 -2.05 -14.47
C PHE A 141 -0.19 -0.54 -14.61
N LYS A 142 -1.09 -0.19 -15.52
CA LYS A 142 -1.71 1.14 -15.62
C LYS A 142 -3.12 1.11 -15.04
N ALA A 143 -3.70 2.29 -14.82
CA ALA A 143 -5.06 2.41 -14.29
C ALA A 143 -6.11 1.60 -15.07
N LYS A 144 -5.98 1.54 -16.41
CA LYS A 144 -6.89 0.79 -17.29
C LYS A 144 -6.82 -0.74 -17.12
N ASP A 145 -5.75 -1.25 -16.52
CA ASP A 145 -5.54 -2.69 -16.34
C ASP A 145 -6.14 -3.20 -15.01
N LEU A 146 -6.69 -2.28 -14.19
CA LEU A 146 -7.19 -2.57 -12.85
C LEU A 146 -8.68 -2.86 -12.85
N LEU A 147 -9.11 -3.68 -11.89
CA LEU A 147 -10.54 -3.90 -11.65
C LEU A 147 -11.18 -2.65 -11.04
N TYR A 148 -12.43 -2.40 -11.42
CA TYR A 148 -13.20 -1.27 -10.93
C TYR A 148 -13.42 -1.35 -9.42
N ILE A 149 -13.18 -0.23 -8.74
CA ILE A 149 -13.12 -0.21 -7.28
C ILE A 149 -14.43 -0.60 -6.58
N GLY A 150 -15.59 -0.38 -7.20
CA GLY A 150 -16.89 -0.67 -6.59
C GLY A 150 -17.05 -2.13 -6.13
N GLY A 151 -16.35 -3.08 -6.77
CA GLY A 151 -16.45 -4.51 -6.45
C GLY A 151 -15.51 -5.00 -5.34
N ILE A 152 -14.66 -4.14 -4.75
CA ILE A 152 -13.64 -4.59 -3.80
C ILE A 152 -14.23 -5.26 -2.56
N TYR A 153 -15.34 -4.73 -2.05
CA TYR A 153 -15.97 -5.24 -0.84
C TYR A 153 -16.53 -6.64 -1.03
N ASP A 154 -17.21 -6.88 -2.15
CA ASP A 154 -17.75 -8.20 -2.49
C ASP A 154 -16.65 -9.21 -2.75
N VAL A 155 -15.55 -8.80 -3.41
CA VAL A 155 -14.37 -9.64 -3.60
C VAL A 155 -13.76 -10.04 -2.25
N LEU A 156 -13.62 -9.09 -1.31
CA LEU A 156 -13.08 -9.37 0.01
C LEU A 156 -13.97 -10.34 0.80
N LYS A 157 -15.30 -10.17 0.75
CA LYS A 157 -16.26 -11.13 1.33
C LYS A 157 -16.15 -12.50 0.70
N HIS A 158 -16.09 -12.58 -0.62
CA HIS A 158 -15.92 -13.85 -1.33
C HIS A 158 -14.63 -14.57 -0.93
N LEU A 159 -13.52 -13.82 -0.79
CA LEU A 159 -12.26 -14.38 -0.32
C LEU A 159 -12.36 -14.89 1.13
N GLU A 160 -13.09 -14.19 1.99
CA GLU A 160 -13.35 -14.59 3.38
C GLU A 160 -14.16 -15.89 3.49
N GLU A 161 -15.15 -16.09 2.61
CA GLU A 161 -15.97 -17.31 2.61
C GLU A 161 -15.23 -18.52 2.03
N LYS A 162 -14.30 -18.28 1.11
CA LYS A 162 -13.62 -19.33 0.35
C LYS A 162 -12.39 -19.91 1.03
N TYR A 163 -11.72 -19.16 1.90
CA TYR A 163 -10.42 -19.49 2.49
C TYR A 163 -10.41 -19.23 3.99
#